data_AF-A0AAW1MRN3-F1
#
_entry.id   AF-A0AAW1MRN3-F1
#
_cell.length_a   1.000
_cell.length_b   1.000
_cell.length_c   1.000
_cell.angle_alpha   90.00
_cell.angle_beta   90.00
_cell.angle_gamma   90.00
#
_symmetry.space_group_name_H-M   'P 1'
#
loop_
_entity.id
_entity.type
_entity.pdbx_description
1 polymer ?
#
loop_
_entity_poly.entity_id
_entity_poly.type
_entity_poly.pdbx_seq_one_letter_code
_entity_poly.pdbx_strand_id
1 'polypeptide(L)'
;MGRCNSVCLSFFMIIITIFAPFQINAGDEHMKQMMTSFSPFPTSLETLQKQINYTFHRISLLRRAMTHASFSEENNRALSILGTSIIETSISLRYLRNDIDISSKSLNNKIAEISNVESSCAVDGMRLGLHKIIRVSHKTNSTTPAILCGAFRSIFGAIALDNAESNDAETVFWYVHSGTGRASADL
;
A
#
# COMPACT_ATOMS: atom_id res chain seq x y z
N MET A 1 -38.35 -59.95 -59.85
CA MET A 1 -38.26 -61.41 -59.66
C MET A 1 -36.79 -61.79 -59.57
N GLY A 2 -36.37 -62.49 -58.50
CA GLY A 2 -35.03 -63.08 -58.38
C GLY A 2 -34.16 -62.52 -57.25
N ARG A 3 -34.22 -63.17 -56.08
CA ARG A 3 -33.22 -63.08 -54.98
C ARG A 3 -31.95 -63.84 -55.39
N CYS A 4 -30.76 -63.43 -54.95
CA CYS A 4 -29.90 -64.22 -54.03
C CYS A 4 -28.57 -63.52 -53.68
N ASN A 5 -28.18 -63.73 -52.42
CA ASN A 5 -26.98 -63.34 -51.66
C ASN A 5 -25.61 -63.46 -52.36
N SER A 6 -24.67 -62.58 -51.99
CA SER A 6 -23.40 -63.05 -51.41
C SER A 6 -22.74 -62.00 -50.52
N VAL A 7 -22.21 -62.50 -49.41
CA VAL A 7 -21.60 -61.88 -48.24
C VAL A 7 -20.35 -61.05 -48.60
N CYS A 8 -20.19 -59.88 -47.97
CA CYS A 8 -18.85 -59.38 -47.65
C CYS A 8 -18.89 -58.65 -46.30
N LEU A 9 -18.35 -59.31 -45.28
CA LEU A 9 -17.97 -58.73 -43.99
C LEU A 9 -16.99 -57.59 -44.21
N SER A 10 -17.16 -56.45 -43.52
CA SER A 10 -16.08 -55.77 -42.78
C SER A 10 -16.59 -54.54 -42.01
N PHE A 11 -16.64 -54.72 -40.69
CA PHE A 11 -16.29 -53.79 -39.61
C PHE A 11 -16.40 -52.26 -39.81
N PHE A 12 -17.33 -51.66 -39.05
CA PHE A 12 -17.05 -50.72 -37.96
C PHE A 12 -16.06 -49.56 -38.22
N MET A 13 -16.55 -48.32 -38.30
CA MET A 13 -16.56 -47.35 -37.20
C MET A 13 -16.74 -45.93 -37.74
N ILE A 14 -17.79 -45.29 -37.22
CA ILE A 14 -18.13 -43.88 -37.38
C ILE A 14 -17.11 -43.06 -36.57
N ILE A 15 -16.36 -42.16 -37.24
CA ILE A 15 -15.54 -41.15 -36.55
C ILE A 15 -16.41 -39.91 -36.31
N ILE A 16 -16.98 -39.82 -35.10
CA ILE A 16 -17.49 -38.55 -34.54
C ILE A 16 -16.32 -37.93 -33.77
N THR A 17 -15.69 -36.89 -34.32
CA THR A 17 -14.74 -36.06 -33.58
C THR A 17 -15.51 -35.09 -32.69
N ILE A 18 -15.49 -35.41 -31.40
CA ILE A 18 -16.10 -34.65 -30.31
C ILE A 18 -15.29 -33.36 -30.09
N PHE A 19 -15.95 -32.21 -30.20
CA PHE A 19 -15.50 -30.96 -29.55
C PHE A 19 -15.53 -31.19 -28.03
N ALA A 20 -14.36 -31.28 -27.40
CA ALA A 20 -14.25 -31.20 -25.96
C ALA A 20 -14.23 -29.72 -25.53
N PRO A 21 -15.04 -29.28 -24.55
CA PRO A 21 -14.82 -28.00 -23.92
C PRO A 21 -13.57 -28.12 -23.05
N PHE A 22 -12.58 -27.28 -23.33
CA PHE A 22 -11.43 -27.05 -22.47
C PHE A 22 -11.93 -26.49 -21.14
N GLN A 23 -12.03 -27.33 -20.11
CA GLN A 23 -12.29 -26.89 -18.74
C GLN A 23 -11.00 -26.29 -18.18
N ILE A 24 -10.89 -24.96 -18.19
CA ILE A 24 -9.89 -24.25 -17.40
C ILE A 24 -10.25 -24.43 -15.93
N ASN A 25 -9.28 -24.99 -15.21
CA ASN A 25 -9.35 -25.49 -13.85
C ASN A 25 -9.72 -24.37 -12.85
N ALA A 26 -10.92 -24.42 -12.26
CA ALA A 26 -11.35 -23.57 -11.13
C ALA A 26 -10.52 -23.80 -9.84
N GLY A 27 -9.63 -24.81 -9.83
CA GLY A 27 -8.73 -25.10 -8.72
C GLY A 27 -7.51 -24.16 -8.60
N ASP A 28 -7.14 -23.41 -9.64
CA ASP A 28 -5.97 -22.51 -9.61
C ASP A 28 -6.28 -21.17 -8.91
N GLU A 29 -7.49 -20.63 -9.09
CA GLU A 29 -7.90 -19.38 -8.44
C GLU A 29 -8.10 -19.53 -6.93
N HIS A 30 -8.67 -20.66 -6.49
CA HIS A 30 -8.87 -20.91 -5.06
C HIS A 30 -7.53 -21.09 -4.32
N MET A 31 -6.54 -21.70 -4.98
CA MET A 31 -5.17 -21.85 -4.45
C MET A 31 -4.44 -20.50 -4.45
N LYS A 32 -4.60 -19.65 -5.48
CA LYS A 32 -4.09 -18.26 -5.48
C LYS A 32 -4.71 -17.43 -4.36
N GLN A 33 -6.03 -17.52 -4.16
CA GLN A 33 -6.75 -16.84 -3.08
C GLN A 33 -6.21 -17.28 -1.70
N MET A 34 -6.03 -18.59 -1.51
CA MET A 34 -5.49 -19.18 -0.29
C MET A 34 -4.01 -18.80 -0.07
N MET A 35 -3.18 -18.83 -1.11
CA MET A 35 -1.77 -18.40 -1.03
C MET A 35 -1.62 -16.88 -0.82
N THR A 36 -2.54 -16.06 -1.33
CA THR A 36 -2.58 -14.62 -1.03
C THR A 36 -2.99 -14.33 0.42
N SER A 37 -3.77 -15.22 1.04
CA SER A 37 -4.19 -15.15 2.45
C SER A 37 -3.08 -15.53 3.45
N PHE A 38 -2.07 -16.30 3.03
CA PHE A 38 -0.94 -16.71 3.89
C PHE A 38 0.30 -15.82 3.78
N SER A 39 0.33 -14.84 2.87
CA SER A 39 1.39 -13.84 2.89
C SER A 39 1.23 -12.97 4.14
N PRO A 40 2.29 -12.72 4.94
CA PRO A 40 2.19 -11.82 6.09
C PRO A 40 1.90 -10.37 5.68
N PHE A 41 2.06 -10.03 4.39
CA PHE A 41 1.98 -8.66 3.91
C PHE A 41 0.56 -8.08 3.93
N PRO A 42 -0.50 -8.68 3.34
CA PRO A 42 -1.87 -8.17 3.47
C PRO A 42 -2.34 -7.98 4.92
N THR A 43 -2.12 -8.96 5.80
CA THR A 43 -2.46 -8.87 7.23
C THR A 43 -1.71 -7.73 7.94
N SER A 44 -0.45 -7.49 7.56
CA SER A 44 0.32 -6.36 8.10
C SER A 44 -0.24 -5.02 7.63
N LEU A 45 -0.73 -4.93 6.38
CA LEU A 45 -1.38 -3.72 5.88
C LEU A 45 -2.73 -3.45 6.55
N GLU A 46 -3.52 -4.49 6.83
CA GLU A 46 -4.75 -4.35 7.63
C GLU A 46 -4.44 -3.85 9.05
N THR A 47 -3.38 -4.37 9.67
CA THR A 47 -2.92 -3.91 10.99
C THR A 47 -2.47 -2.45 10.93
N LEU A 48 -1.72 -2.07 9.90
CA LEU A 48 -1.25 -0.70 9.71
C LEU A 48 -2.44 0.28 9.54
N GLN A 49 -3.44 -0.07 8.74
CA GLN A 49 -4.67 0.75 8.58
C GLN A 49 -5.37 1.01 9.91
N LYS A 50 -5.48 0.00 10.77
CA LYS A 50 -6.03 0.14 12.12
C LYS A 50 -5.16 1.05 12.99
N GLN A 51 -3.84 0.92 12.92
CA GLN A 51 -2.90 1.74 13.71
C GLN A 51 -2.93 3.22 13.33
N ILE A 52 -3.07 3.53 12.04
CA ILE A 52 -3.16 4.92 11.54
C ILE A 52 -4.61 5.45 11.55
N ASN A 53 -5.58 4.63 11.99
CA ASN A 53 -7.00 4.95 11.98
C ASN A 53 -7.52 5.45 10.61
N TYR A 54 -7.09 4.79 9.53
CA TYR A 54 -7.51 5.11 8.16
C TYR A 54 -7.70 3.82 7.35
N THR A 55 -8.87 3.69 6.73
CA THR A 55 -9.19 2.56 5.84
C THR A 55 -9.09 3.03 4.39
N PHE A 56 -8.18 2.45 3.63
CA PHE A 56 -7.99 2.77 2.22
C PHE A 56 -9.12 2.19 1.36
N HIS A 57 -9.67 3.01 0.47
CA HIS A 57 -10.57 2.59 -0.61
C HIS A 57 -9.79 1.82 -1.69
N ARG A 58 -8.59 2.29 -2.02
CA ARG A 58 -7.66 1.65 -2.96
C ARG A 58 -6.44 1.14 -2.19
N ILE A 59 -6.55 -0.06 -1.63
CA ILE A 59 -5.46 -0.73 -0.89
C ILE A 59 -4.15 -0.86 -1.69
N SER A 60 -4.22 -0.84 -3.03
CA SER A 60 -3.05 -0.80 -3.90
C SER A 60 -2.14 0.40 -3.65
N LEU A 61 -2.68 1.56 -3.25
CA LEU A 61 -1.91 2.74 -2.88
C LEU A 61 -1.08 2.49 -1.61
N LEU A 62 -1.67 1.88 -0.57
CA LEU A 62 -0.94 1.50 0.63
C LEU A 62 0.12 0.42 0.36
N ARG A 63 -0.21 -0.58 -0.47
CA ARG A 63 0.77 -1.58 -0.93
C ARG A 63 1.97 -0.91 -1.61
N ARG A 64 1.73 0.07 -2.48
CA ARG A 64 2.78 0.83 -3.16
C ARG A 64 3.57 1.69 -2.17
N ALA A 65 2.91 2.36 -1.22
CA ALA A 65 3.58 3.14 -0.17
C ALA A 65 4.57 2.31 0.66
N MET A 66 4.24 1.03 0.91
CA MET A 66 5.09 0.06 1.62
C MET A 66 6.05 -0.72 0.71
N THR A 67 6.31 -0.25 -0.52
CA THR A 67 7.25 -0.88 -1.46
C THR A 67 8.39 0.07 -1.80
N HIS A 68 9.62 -0.28 -1.38
CA HIS A 68 10.81 0.52 -1.69
C HIS A 68 11.31 0.28 -3.12
N ALA A 69 12.02 1.26 -3.70
CA ALA A 69 12.56 1.17 -5.06
C ALA A 69 13.55 0.01 -5.27
N SER A 70 14.21 -0.47 -4.20
CA SER A 70 15.06 -1.66 -4.29
C SER A 70 14.27 -2.96 -4.47
N PHE A 71 12.96 -2.96 -4.17
CA PHE A 71 12.10 -4.13 -4.31
C PHE A 71 11.39 -4.18 -5.66
N SER A 72 10.95 -3.04 -6.20
CA SER A 72 10.19 -2.97 -7.46
C SER A 72 10.29 -1.58 -8.10
N GLU A 73 10.10 -1.51 -9.42
CA GLU A 73 9.87 -0.25 -10.16
C GLU A 73 8.54 0.42 -9.75
N GLU A 74 7.53 -0.37 -9.38
CA GLU A 74 6.29 0.12 -8.79
C GLU A 74 6.49 0.38 -7.29
N ASN A 75 7.11 1.52 -6.98
CA ASN A 75 7.53 1.85 -5.62
C ASN A 75 6.94 3.16 -5.09
N ASN A 76 7.33 3.45 -3.86
CA ASN A 76 6.85 4.55 -3.05
C ASN A 76 7.52 5.91 -3.34
N ARG A 77 8.51 6.00 -4.24
CA ARG A 77 9.29 7.23 -4.43
C ARG A 77 8.44 8.45 -4.84
N ALA A 78 7.47 8.26 -5.73
CA ALA A 78 6.56 9.35 -6.10
C ALA A 78 5.61 9.74 -4.95
N LEU A 79 5.12 8.74 -4.21
CA LEU A 79 4.25 8.95 -3.05
C LEU A 79 4.98 9.65 -1.90
N SER A 80 6.28 9.38 -1.69
CA SER A 80 7.06 10.02 -0.64
C SER A 80 7.33 11.49 -0.94
N ILE A 81 7.50 11.85 -2.21
CA ILE A 81 7.62 13.25 -2.64
C ILE A 81 6.31 14.00 -2.31
N LEU A 82 5.17 13.50 -2.77
CA LEU A 82 3.87 14.09 -2.48
C LEU A 82 3.61 14.18 -0.97
N GLY A 83 3.89 13.09 -0.25
CA GLY A 83 3.75 13.01 1.20
C GLY A 83 4.61 14.03 1.95
N THR A 84 5.80 14.37 1.43
CA THR A 84 6.65 15.42 2.00
C THR A 84 5.92 16.76 1.94
N SER A 85 5.42 17.14 0.76
CA SER A 85 4.67 18.39 0.59
C SER A 85 3.42 18.45 1.46
N ILE A 86 2.70 17.34 1.61
CA ILE A 86 1.52 17.25 2.48
C ILE A 86 1.88 17.48 3.95
N ILE A 87 2.95 16.84 4.45
CA ILE A 87 3.39 17.00 5.83
C ILE A 87 3.82 18.44 6.10
N GLU A 88 4.65 19.02 5.24
CA GLU A 88 5.11 20.41 5.39
C GLU A 88 3.95 21.41 5.30
N THR A 89 2.97 21.15 4.43
CA THR A 89 1.73 21.94 4.35
C THR A 89 0.91 21.80 5.64
N SER A 90 0.79 20.59 6.18
CA SER A 90 0.04 20.31 7.41
C SER A 90 0.66 21.02 8.62
N ILE A 91 2.00 21.02 8.70
CA ILE A 91 2.76 21.79 9.70
C ILE A 91 2.47 23.28 9.53
N SER A 92 2.61 23.79 8.31
CA SER A 92 2.40 25.20 8.02
C SER A 92 1.00 25.67 8.39
N LEU A 93 -0.02 24.91 7.97
CA LEU A 93 -1.43 25.19 8.27
C LEU A 93 -1.69 25.20 9.76
N ARG A 94 -1.21 24.21 10.53
CA ARG A 94 -1.42 24.17 11.98
C ARG A 94 -0.83 25.39 12.68
N TYR A 95 0.42 25.75 12.36
CA TYR A 95 1.07 26.89 13.01
C TYR A 95 0.46 28.23 12.61
N LEU A 96 0.11 28.43 11.34
CA LEU A 96 -0.54 29.68 10.87
C LEU A 96 -1.98 29.82 11.36
N ARG A 97 -2.71 28.71 11.54
CA ARG A 97 -4.06 28.75 12.16
C ARG A 97 -4.01 29.16 13.63
N ASN A 98 -2.94 28.78 14.33
CA ASN A 98 -2.77 29.09 15.76
C ASN A 98 -2.19 30.50 15.98
N ASP A 99 -1.25 30.91 15.14
CA ASP A 99 -0.60 32.22 15.19
C ASP A 99 -0.31 32.70 13.76
N ILE A 100 -1.17 33.58 13.26
CA ILE A 100 -1.04 34.14 11.91
C ILE A 100 0.16 35.09 11.78
N ASP A 101 0.64 35.63 12.91
CA ASP A 101 1.75 36.59 12.97
C ASP A 101 3.12 35.88 13.17
N ILE A 102 3.15 34.54 13.16
CA ILE A 102 4.39 33.77 13.26
C ILE A 102 5.40 34.19 12.19
N SER A 103 6.64 34.47 12.61
CA SER A 103 7.68 34.84 11.64
C SER A 103 8.00 33.69 10.69
N SER A 104 8.32 33.99 9.44
CA SER A 104 8.72 32.97 8.45
C SER A 104 9.91 32.13 8.91
N LYS A 105 10.84 32.73 9.68
CA LYS A 105 11.98 32.01 10.28
C LYS A 105 11.50 30.98 11.29
N SER A 106 10.61 31.35 12.20
CA SER A 106 10.05 30.43 13.20
C SER A 106 9.25 29.32 12.54
N LEU A 107 8.44 29.64 11.53
CA LEU A 107 7.65 28.67 10.77
C LEU A 107 8.56 27.66 10.06
N ASN A 108 9.58 28.14 9.34
CA ASN A 108 10.54 27.27 8.64
C ASN A 108 11.32 26.37 9.61
N ASN A 109 11.67 26.87 10.80
CA ASN A 109 12.30 26.05 11.82
C ASN A 109 11.37 24.91 12.27
N LYS A 110 10.07 25.18 12.46
CA LYS A 110 9.09 24.15 12.82
C LYS A 110 8.87 23.13 11.72
N ILE A 111 8.82 23.58 10.47
CA ILE A 111 8.77 22.67 9.31
C ILE A 111 10.00 21.74 9.33
N ALA A 112 11.21 22.30 9.43
CA ALA A 112 12.44 21.52 9.41
C ALA A 112 12.59 20.56 10.61
N GLU A 113 12.13 20.98 11.80
CA GLU A 113 12.14 20.16 13.02
C GLU A 113 11.19 18.95 12.88
N ILE A 114 9.94 19.20 12.48
CA ILE A 114 8.88 18.18 12.47
C ILE A 114 8.98 17.29 11.23
N SER A 115 9.47 17.78 10.09
CA SER A 115 9.68 16.98 8.87
C SER A 115 11.04 16.26 8.84
N ASN A 116 11.86 16.39 9.88
CA ASN A 116 13.22 15.85 9.94
C ASN A 116 13.25 14.32 9.73
N VAL A 117 14.25 13.86 8.96
CA VAL A 117 14.42 12.44 8.63
C VAL A 117 14.70 11.58 9.86
N GLU A 118 15.76 11.91 10.58
CA GLU A 118 16.30 11.08 11.66
C GLU A 118 15.50 11.22 12.94
N SER A 119 15.18 12.45 13.33
CA SER A 119 14.58 12.74 14.64
C SER A 119 13.06 12.70 14.65
N SER A 120 12.39 12.61 13.49
CA SER A 120 10.93 12.64 13.40
C SER A 120 10.35 11.49 12.56
N CYS A 121 10.31 11.58 11.23
CA CYS A 121 9.59 10.59 10.41
C CYS A 121 10.17 9.17 10.50
N ALA A 122 11.50 9.00 10.67
CA ALA A 122 12.07 7.68 10.90
C ALA A 122 11.67 7.11 12.28
N VAL A 123 11.62 7.96 13.31
CA VAL A 123 11.16 7.58 14.67
C VAL A 123 9.70 7.15 14.64
N ASP A 124 8.84 7.93 13.98
CA ASP A 124 7.43 7.59 13.82
C ASP A 124 7.22 6.33 12.98
N GLY A 125 7.98 6.19 11.89
CA GLY A 125 7.99 4.97 11.08
C GLY A 125 8.45 3.74 11.88
N MET A 126 9.42 3.89 12.77
CA MET A 126 9.86 2.83 13.66
C MET A 126 8.78 2.47 14.69
N ARG A 127 8.13 3.47 15.29
CA ARG A 127 7.04 3.31 16.25
C ARG A 127 5.81 2.62 15.65
N LEU A 128 5.50 2.89 14.38
CA LEU A 128 4.48 2.18 13.61
C LEU A 128 4.92 0.77 13.16
N GLY A 129 6.18 0.37 13.41
CA GLY A 129 6.69 -0.93 13.02
C GLY A 129 6.93 -1.08 11.51
N LEU A 130 7.06 0.02 10.76
CA LEU A 130 7.16 -0.01 9.29
C LEU A 130 8.34 -0.86 8.79
N HIS A 131 9.45 -0.93 9.52
CA HIS A 131 10.60 -1.78 9.18
C HIS A 131 10.23 -3.26 8.96
N LYS A 132 9.12 -3.74 9.55
CA LYS A 132 8.62 -5.12 9.39
C LYS A 132 7.68 -5.29 8.19
N ILE A 133 7.16 -4.17 7.67
CA ILE A 133 6.13 -4.13 6.62
C ILE A 133 6.73 -3.76 5.27
N ILE A 134 7.70 -2.84 5.25
CA ILE A 134 8.30 -2.33 4.02
C ILE A 134 8.96 -3.47 3.24
N ARG A 135 8.55 -3.64 1.99
CA ARG A 135 9.18 -4.56 1.06
C ARG A 135 10.45 -3.92 0.51
N VAL A 136 11.58 -4.58 0.75
CA VAL A 136 12.92 -4.19 0.30
C VAL A 136 13.62 -5.41 -0.30
N SER A 137 14.63 -5.22 -1.16
CA SER A 137 15.46 -6.35 -1.59
C SER A 137 16.33 -6.90 -0.46
N HIS A 138 16.83 -8.13 -0.61
CA HIS A 138 17.65 -8.82 0.40
C HIS A 138 18.92 -8.07 0.83
N LYS A 139 19.42 -7.14 0.02
CA LYS A 139 20.63 -6.34 0.31
C LYS A 139 20.32 -4.99 0.97
N THR A 140 19.04 -4.64 1.12
CA THR A 140 18.60 -3.36 1.62
C THR A 140 18.09 -3.51 3.05
N ASN A 141 18.58 -2.68 3.97
CA ASN A 141 18.12 -2.67 5.35
C ASN A 141 16.87 -1.78 5.49
N SER A 142 15.72 -2.38 5.84
CA SER A 142 14.46 -1.63 6.04
C SER A 142 14.45 -0.73 7.27
N THR A 143 15.41 -0.87 8.20
CA THR A 143 15.53 0.01 9.39
C THR A 143 16.28 1.30 9.12
N THR A 144 16.86 1.49 7.92
CA THR A 144 17.56 2.72 7.58
C THR A 144 16.59 3.92 7.66
N PRO A 145 16.97 5.02 8.33
CA PRO A 145 16.10 6.19 8.53
C PRO A 145 15.49 6.75 7.26
N ALA A 146 16.26 6.84 6.17
CA ALA A 146 15.76 7.29 4.87
C ALA A 146 14.65 6.39 4.30
N ILE A 147 14.73 5.06 4.51
CA ILE A 147 13.73 4.10 4.03
C ILE A 147 12.47 4.18 4.89
N LEU A 148 12.63 4.22 6.22
CA LEU A 148 11.53 4.39 7.17
C LEU A 148 10.77 5.69 6.90
N CYS A 149 11.49 6.80 6.82
CA CYS A 149 10.90 8.11 6.57
C CYS A 149 10.27 8.18 5.18
N GLY A 150 10.89 7.58 4.16
CA GLY A 150 10.32 7.49 2.81
C GLY A 150 8.98 6.75 2.80
N ALA A 151 8.90 5.59 3.45
CA ALA A 151 7.65 4.83 3.59
C ALA A 151 6.61 5.58 4.44
N PHE A 152 7.03 6.21 5.54
CA PHE A 152 6.17 7.03 6.39
C PHE A 152 5.51 8.17 5.59
N ARG A 153 6.30 8.99 4.88
CA ARG A 153 5.80 10.05 4.00
C ARG A 153 4.85 9.48 2.94
N SER A 154 5.19 8.33 2.38
CA SER A 154 4.37 7.69 1.34
C SER A 154 2.98 7.27 1.81
N ILE A 155 2.77 7.01 3.10
CA ILE A 155 1.43 6.75 3.65
C ILE A 155 0.55 7.97 3.42
N PHE A 156 1.02 9.17 3.76
CA PHE A 156 0.23 10.41 3.60
C PHE A 156 0.05 10.80 2.14
N GLY A 157 1.07 10.59 1.30
CA GLY A 157 0.92 10.72 -0.14
C GLY A 157 -0.12 9.77 -0.72
N ALA A 158 -0.17 8.53 -0.21
CA ALA A 158 -1.18 7.55 -0.60
C ALA A 158 -2.59 7.94 -0.11
N ILE A 159 -2.74 8.43 1.13
CA ILE A 159 -4.03 8.87 1.69
C ILE A 159 -4.62 10.03 0.88
N ALA A 160 -3.82 11.05 0.56
CA ALA A 160 -4.29 12.18 -0.23
C ALA A 160 -4.74 11.77 -1.63
N LEU A 161 -4.08 10.77 -2.22
CA LEU A 161 -4.52 10.20 -3.49
C LEU A 161 -5.72 9.28 -3.36
N ASP A 162 -5.97 8.67 -2.21
CA ASP A 162 -7.04 7.68 -2.00
C ASP A 162 -8.41 8.35 -1.92
N ASN A 163 -8.53 9.47 -1.22
CA ASN A 163 -9.80 10.18 -1.06
C ASN A 163 -9.94 11.46 -1.93
N ALA A 164 -8.97 11.78 -2.78
CA ALA A 164 -8.92 13.01 -3.60
C ALA A 164 -9.01 14.34 -2.81
N GLU A 165 -8.97 14.29 -1.48
CA GLU A 165 -8.93 15.45 -0.58
C GLU A 165 -7.70 15.36 0.35
N SER A 166 -6.96 16.47 0.47
CA SER A 166 -5.74 16.54 1.29
C SER A 166 -6.00 16.61 2.80
N ASN A 167 -7.23 16.95 3.20
CA ASN A 167 -7.59 17.21 4.60
C ASN A 167 -7.52 15.94 5.48
N ASP A 168 -7.81 14.78 4.90
CA ASP A 168 -7.66 13.49 5.59
C ASP A 168 -6.19 13.18 5.90
N ALA A 169 -5.29 13.51 4.97
CA ALA A 169 -3.86 13.27 5.16
C ALA A 169 -3.28 14.15 6.26
N GLU A 170 -3.72 15.42 6.38
CA GLU A 170 -3.40 16.30 7.51
C GLU A 170 -3.89 15.69 8.84
N THR A 171 -5.15 15.26 8.88
CA THR A 171 -5.77 14.70 10.09
C THR A 171 -5.04 13.44 10.57
N VAL A 172 -4.79 12.50 9.65
CA VAL A 172 -4.08 11.25 9.97
C VAL A 172 -2.63 11.52 10.32
N PHE A 173 -1.97 12.49 9.66
CA PHE A 173 -0.59 12.88 10.00
C PHE A 173 -0.49 13.33 11.45
N TRP A 174 -1.34 14.27 11.88
CA TRP A 174 -1.31 14.74 13.25
C TRP A 174 -1.66 13.63 14.24
N TYR A 175 -2.67 12.81 13.98
CA TYR A 175 -3.03 11.66 14.83
C TYR A 175 -1.84 10.72 15.06
N VAL A 176 -1.14 10.38 13.97
CA VAL A 176 0.03 9.50 14.03
C VAL A 176 1.19 10.20 14.75
N HIS A 177 1.54 11.41 14.33
CA HIS A 177 2.73 12.14 14.78
C HIS A 177 2.68 12.53 16.25
N SER A 178 1.54 13.02 16.75
CA SER A 178 1.39 13.45 18.15
C SER A 178 1.30 12.27 19.14
N GLY A 179 1.30 11.02 18.66
CA GLY A 179 1.27 9.81 19.49
C GLY A 179 0.02 9.68 20.35
N THR A 180 -1.06 10.36 19.99
CA THR A 180 -2.10 10.74 20.94
C THR A 180 -3.22 9.73 21.05
N GLY A 181 -2.97 8.72 21.90
CA GLY A 181 -3.84 8.41 23.03
C GLY A 181 -3.47 9.21 24.30
N ARG A 182 -2.98 10.45 24.16
CA ARG A 182 -2.61 11.37 25.26
C ARG A 182 -3.26 12.73 25.10
N ALA A 183 -4.53 12.81 25.48
CA ALA A 183 -5.21 14.05 25.87
C ALA A 183 -5.12 15.22 24.87
N SER A 184 -6.27 15.50 24.27
CA SER A 184 -6.72 16.88 24.18
C SER A 184 -6.57 17.54 25.56
N ALA A 185 -5.50 18.29 25.75
CA ALA A 185 -5.38 19.40 26.69
C ALA A 185 -4.02 20.06 26.42
N ASP A 186 -4.08 21.36 26.16
CA ASP A 186 -2.96 22.30 26.16
C ASP A 186 -2.03 22.24 24.93
N LEU A 187 -2.51 22.89 23.86
CA LEU A 187 -1.81 23.93 23.08
C LEU A 187 -2.73 24.48 21.98
#